data_AF-A0A8R2D5C8-F1
#
_entry.id   AF-A0A8R2D5C8-F1
#
_cell.length_a   1.000
_cell.length_b   1.000
_cell.length_c   1.000
_cell.angle_alpha   90.00
_cell.angle_beta   90.00
_cell.angle_gamma   90.00
#
_symmetry.space_group_name_H-M   'P 1'
#
loop_
_entity.id
_entity.type
_entity.pdbx_description
1 polymer ?
#
loop_
_entity_poly.entity_id
_entity_poly.type
_entity_poly.pdbx_seq_one_letter_code
_entity_poly.pdbx_strand_id
1 'polypeptide(L)'
;MADKNNDILISKLKLWQRKILALEKKPKNVMDALIICNDMYPDIYKLLQILATLPVSTASSERSFSSLKRIKTYLMNTISQKRLNGLAMLSVHRSISVDAREVLDELSTVKRRVDFIL
;
A
#
# COMPACT_ATOMS: atom_id res chain seq x y z
N MET A 1 24.17 22.17 -20.44
CA MET A 1 22.75 21.93 -20.82
C MET A 1 21.84 21.73 -19.62
N ALA A 2 22.26 20.98 -18.58
CA ALA A 2 21.44 20.71 -17.38
C ALA A 2 21.14 21.96 -16.50
N ASP A 3 22.10 22.89 -16.39
CA ASP A 3 22.01 24.08 -15.54
C ASP A 3 20.82 25.00 -15.90
N LYS A 4 20.67 25.27 -17.20
CA LYS A 4 19.63 26.17 -17.74
C LYS A 4 18.21 25.68 -17.46
N ASN A 5 17.99 24.37 -17.44
CA ASN A 5 16.67 23.80 -17.10
C ASN A 5 16.36 23.93 -15.60
N ASN A 6 17.39 23.84 -14.75
CA ASN A 6 17.23 24.00 -13.32
C ASN A 6 16.86 25.45 -12.97
N ASP A 7 17.49 26.42 -13.62
CA ASP A 7 17.15 27.85 -13.48
C ASP A 7 15.71 28.17 -13.90
N ILE A 8 15.22 27.55 -14.98
CA ILE A 8 13.83 27.69 -15.44
C ILE A 8 12.86 27.11 -14.41
N LEU A 9 13.20 25.98 -13.80
CA LEU A 9 12.41 25.36 -12.73
C LEU A 9 12.38 26.23 -11.47
N ILE A 10 13.53 26.77 -11.06
CA ILE A 10 13.65 27.65 -9.88
C ILE A 10 12.87 28.95 -10.10
N SER A 11 12.91 29.52 -11.29
CA SER A 11 12.13 30.74 -11.61
C SER A 11 10.62 30.49 -11.62
N LYS A 12 10.16 29.36 -12.16
CA LYS A 12 8.76 28.92 -12.05
C LYS A 12 8.34 28.70 -10.60
N LEU A 13 9.19 28.05 -9.78
CA LEU A 13 8.95 27.84 -8.34
C LEU A 13 8.78 29.17 -7.61
N LYS A 14 9.67 30.14 -7.84
CA LYS A 14 9.60 31.49 -7.26
C LYS A 14 8.31 32.21 -7.65
N LEU A 15 7.86 32.04 -8.90
CA LEU A 15 6.60 32.63 -9.38
C LEU A 15 5.38 32.01 -8.67
N TRP A 16 5.36 30.69 -8.51
CA TRP A 16 4.31 30.00 -7.75
C TRP A 16 4.32 30.36 -6.26
N GLN A 17 5.50 30.51 -5.65
CA GLN A 17 5.64 30.95 -4.26
C GLN A 17 5.06 32.35 -4.06
N ARG A 18 5.29 33.28 -4.99
CA ARG A 18 4.67 34.63 -4.96
C ARG A 18 3.15 34.55 -5.07
N LYS A 19 2.62 33.67 -5.93
CA LYS A 19 1.17 33.44 -6.05
C LYS A 19 0.55 32.97 -4.74
N ILE A 20 1.21 32.07 -4.01
CA ILE A 20 0.75 31.62 -2.68
C ILE A 20 0.81 32.75 -1.65
N LEU A 21 1.87 33.56 -1.68
CA LEU A 21 2.02 34.70 -0.77
C LEU A 21 0.98 35.80 -1.03
N ALA A 22 0.54 35.96 -2.28
CA ALA A 22 -0.53 36.87 -2.69
C ALA A 22 -1.94 36.31 -2.43
N LEU A 23 -2.09 35.02 -2.11
CA LEU A 23 -3.37 34.44 -1.74
C LEU A 23 -3.71 34.81 -0.27
N GLU A 24 -4.90 35.36 -0.03
CA GLU A 24 -5.37 35.64 1.34
C GLU A 24 -5.50 34.37 2.19
N LYS A 25 -5.86 33.23 1.57
CA LYS A 25 -5.94 31.92 2.23
C LYS A 25 -4.77 31.04 1.81
N LYS A 26 -3.76 30.96 2.68
CA LYS A 26 -2.59 30.08 2.48
C LYS A 26 -2.99 28.60 2.63
N PRO A 27 -2.53 27.70 1.75
CA PRO A 27 -2.79 26.28 1.88
C PRO A 27 -2.12 25.75 3.16
N LYS A 28 -2.88 25.05 4.00
CA LYS A 28 -2.37 24.44 5.23
C LYS A 28 -1.84 23.04 4.97
N ASN A 29 -2.39 22.36 3.95
CA ASN A 29 -2.03 21.00 3.57
C ASN A 29 -1.49 20.93 2.14
N VAL A 30 -0.67 19.91 1.87
CA VAL A 30 -0.15 19.62 0.51
C VAL A 30 -1.31 19.35 -0.46
N MET A 31 -2.42 18.79 0.02
CA MET A 31 -3.65 18.59 -0.77
C MET A 31 -4.27 19.92 -1.22
N ASP A 32 -4.34 20.92 -0.33
CA ASP A 32 -4.86 22.25 -0.67
C ASP A 32 -3.95 22.94 -1.70
N ALA A 33 -2.62 22.78 -1.53
CA ALA A 33 -1.63 23.30 -2.46
C ALA A 33 -1.72 22.64 -3.85
N LEU A 34 -2.01 21.33 -3.92
CA LEU A 34 -2.23 20.60 -5.17
C LEU A 34 -3.47 21.10 -5.92
N ILE A 35 -4.58 21.35 -5.21
CA ILE A 35 -5.81 21.87 -5.80
C ILE A 35 -5.59 23.27 -6.41
N ILE A 36 -4.82 24.13 -5.73
CA ILE A 36 -4.49 25.48 -6.21
C ILE A 36 -3.52 25.45 -7.41
N CYS A 37 -2.73 24.39 -7.54
CA CYS A 37 -1.71 24.23 -8.58
C CYS A 37 -2.23 23.56 -9.88
N ASN A 38 -3.48 23.08 -9.90
CA ASN A 38 -4.00 22.03 -10.79
C ASN A 38 -4.00 22.27 -12.32
N ASP A 39 -3.30 23.27 -12.87
CA ASP A 39 -3.00 23.29 -14.31
C ASP A 39 -1.94 24.33 -14.71
N MET A 40 -1.70 25.35 -13.88
CA MET A 40 -0.84 26.47 -14.27
C MET A 40 0.66 26.15 -14.26
N TYR A 41 1.09 25.11 -13.55
CA TYR A 41 2.51 24.77 -13.38
C TYR A 41 2.72 23.24 -13.33
N PRO A 42 2.72 22.54 -14.48
CA PRO A 42 2.79 21.07 -14.53
C PRO A 42 4.06 20.49 -13.87
N ASP A 43 5.18 21.22 -13.93
CA ASP A 43 6.44 20.79 -13.31
C ASP A 43 6.37 20.86 -11.77
N ILE A 44 5.72 21.90 -11.24
CA ILE A 44 5.55 22.11 -9.80
C ILE A 44 4.45 21.17 -9.26
N TYR A 45 3.40 20.93 -10.05
CA TYR A 45 2.36 19.97 -9.73
C TYR A 45 2.93 18.55 -9.54
N LYS A 46 3.81 18.10 -10.44
CA LYS A 46 4.52 16.82 -10.28
C LYS A 46 5.39 16.79 -9.02
N LEU A 47 6.08 17.89 -8.70
CA LEU A 47 6.87 17.97 -7.46
C LEU A 47 6.00 17.90 -6.20
N LEU A 48 4.86 18.58 -6.19
CA LEU A 48 3.87 18.52 -5.11
C LEU A 48 3.24 17.12 -4.99
N GLN A 49 3.03 16.43 -6.10
CA GLN A 49 2.51 15.06 -6.13
C GLN A 49 3.53 14.07 -5.57
N ILE A 50 4.82 14.23 -5.92
CA ILE A 50 5.92 13.48 -5.31
C ILE A 50 5.97 13.76 -3.81
N LEU A 51 5.83 15.02 -3.39
CA LEU A 51 5.78 15.39 -1.97
C LEU A 51 4.56 14.82 -1.24
N ALA A 52 3.42 14.68 -1.90
CA ALA A 52 2.20 14.10 -1.31
C ALA A 52 2.25 12.57 -1.21
N THR A 53 2.93 11.92 -2.16
CA THR A 53 3.09 10.46 -2.23
C THR A 53 4.25 9.96 -1.37
N LEU A 54 5.32 10.74 -1.25
CA LEU A 54 6.32 10.56 -0.21
C LEU A 54 5.66 10.90 1.12
N PRO A 55 5.58 9.98 2.09
CA PRO A 55 4.82 10.21 3.32
C PRO A 55 5.51 11.30 4.15
N VAL A 56 5.10 12.56 3.96
CA VAL A 56 5.40 13.65 4.89
C VAL A 56 4.59 13.50 6.19
N SER A 57 3.61 12.59 6.19
CA SER A 57 2.81 12.19 7.35
C SER A 57 3.10 10.74 7.72
N THR A 58 4.31 10.50 8.23
CA THR A 58 4.74 9.21 8.77
C THR A 58 3.75 8.66 9.80
N ALA A 59 3.12 9.51 10.60
CA ALA A 59 2.20 9.09 11.67
C ALA A 59 0.92 8.37 11.18
N SER A 60 0.31 8.80 10.06
CA SER A 60 -0.95 8.19 9.59
C SER A 60 -0.70 6.85 8.89
N SER A 61 0.36 6.79 8.08
CA SER A 61 0.81 5.55 7.45
C SER A 61 1.33 4.56 8.48
N GLU A 62 2.11 4.97 9.48
CA GLU A 62 2.61 4.09 10.55
C GLU A 62 1.47 3.49 11.38
N ARG A 63 0.45 4.30 11.73
CA ARG A 63 -0.72 3.81 12.47
C ARG A 63 -1.51 2.78 11.65
N SER A 64 -1.66 3.02 10.34
CA SER A 64 -2.35 2.12 9.42
C SER A 64 -1.54 0.83 9.21
N PHE A 65 -0.22 0.94 9.03
CA PHE A 65 0.68 -0.21 8.85
C PHE A 65 0.79 -1.05 10.13
N SER A 66 0.81 -0.41 11.31
CA SER A 66 0.78 -1.09 12.60
C SER A 66 -0.52 -1.89 12.80
N SER A 67 -1.66 -1.29 12.45
CA SER A 67 -2.96 -1.96 12.49
C SER A 67 -3.02 -3.14 11.52
N LEU A 68 -2.54 -2.95 10.28
CA LEU A 68 -2.46 -4.01 9.27
C LEU A 68 -1.51 -5.13 9.69
N LYS A 69 -0.35 -4.79 10.25
CA LYS A 69 0.61 -5.75 10.81
C LYS A 69 -0.03 -6.54 11.94
N ARG A 70 -0.77 -5.91 12.84
CA ARG A 70 -1.48 -6.59 13.94
C ARG A 70 -2.56 -7.53 13.41
N ILE A 71 -3.36 -7.12 12.43
CA ILE A 71 -4.37 -7.97 11.78
C ILE A 71 -3.71 -9.16 11.07
N LYS A 72 -2.67 -8.91 10.28
CA LYS A 72 -1.88 -9.96 9.59
C LYS A 72 -1.30 -10.95 10.59
N THR A 73 -0.66 -10.46 11.65
CA THR A 73 -0.10 -11.29 12.72
C THR A 73 -1.18 -12.07 13.45
N TYR A 74 -2.34 -11.48 13.74
CA TYR A 74 -3.46 -12.18 14.37
C TYR A 74 -3.96 -13.34 13.49
N LEU A 75 -4.25 -13.09 12.21
CA LEU A 75 -4.63 -14.13 11.24
C LEU A 75 -3.57 -15.23 11.10
N MET A 76 -2.28 -14.86 11.08
CA MET A 76 -1.17 -15.81 11.02
C MET A 76 -0.88 -16.52 12.34
N ASN A 77 -1.32 -15.99 13.49
CA ASN A 77 -1.21 -16.66 14.79
C ASN A 77 -2.36 -17.65 15.00
N THR A 78 -3.55 -17.34 14.46
CA THR A 78 -4.70 -18.26 14.46
C THR A 78 -4.51 -19.43 13.49
N ILE A 79 -3.75 -19.23 12.40
CA ILE A 79 -3.44 -20.25 11.40
C ILE A 79 -1.97 -20.65 11.54
N SER A 80 -1.68 -21.89 11.97
CA SER A 80 -0.28 -22.36 12.04
C SER A 80 0.43 -22.20 10.68
N GLN A 81 1.73 -21.90 10.70
CA GLN A 81 2.55 -21.72 9.48
C GLN A 81 2.36 -22.86 8.48
N LYS A 82 2.23 -24.10 8.98
CA LYS A 82 1.96 -25.29 8.17
C LYS A 82 0.62 -25.21 7.43
N ARG A 83 -0.45 -24.77 8.10
CA ARG A 83 -1.77 -24.57 7.47
C ARG A 83 -1.75 -23.43 6.46
N LEU A 84 -1.08 -22.33 6.78
CA LEU A 84 -0.99 -21.18 5.88
C LEU A 84 -0.26 -21.54 4.58
N ASN A 85 0.85 -22.26 4.68
CA ASN A 85 1.61 -22.70 3.50
C ASN A 85 0.80 -23.64 2.61
N GLY A 86 0.05 -24.59 3.21
CA GLY A 86 -0.86 -25.45 2.46
C GLY A 86 -1.98 -24.68 1.74
N LEU A 87 -2.60 -23.70 2.41
CA LEU A 87 -3.59 -22.82 1.80
C LEU A 87 -3.03 -21.97 0.65
N ALA A 88 -1.80 -21.48 0.80
CA ALA A 88 -1.11 -20.74 -0.27
C ALA A 88 -0.80 -21.65 -1.48
N MET A 89 -0.40 -22.90 -1.26
CA MET A 89 -0.21 -23.87 -2.35
C MET A 89 -1.51 -24.16 -3.10
N LEU A 90 -2.62 -24.35 -2.38
CA LEU A 90 -3.95 -24.55 -2.97
C LEU A 90 -4.44 -23.32 -3.75
N SER A 91 -4.13 -22.11 -3.29
CA SER A 91 -4.55 -20.88 -3.98
C SER A 91 -3.75 -20.61 -5.26
N VAL A 92 -2.45 -20.94 -5.26
CA VAL A 92 -1.58 -20.84 -6.45
C VAL A 92 -1.95 -21.91 -7.48
N HIS A 93 -2.25 -23.13 -7.04
CA HIS A 93 -2.57 -24.26 -7.92
C HIS A 93 -4.08 -24.49 -8.05
N ARG A 94 -4.86 -23.42 -8.27
CA ARG A 94 -6.33 -23.50 -8.36
C ARG A 94 -6.83 -24.35 -9.54
N SER A 95 -6.00 -24.60 -10.54
CA SER A 95 -6.32 -25.46 -11.69
C SER A 95 -6.28 -26.96 -11.37
N ILE A 96 -5.71 -27.35 -10.23
CA ILE A 96 -5.67 -28.75 -9.79
C ILE A 96 -6.96 -29.03 -9.03
N SER A 97 -7.83 -29.87 -9.60
CA SER A 97 -9.04 -30.34 -8.91
C SER A 97 -8.63 -31.35 -7.84
N VAL A 98 -8.91 -31.03 -6.58
CA VAL A 98 -8.69 -31.93 -5.45
C VAL A 98 -9.96 -32.75 -5.23
N ASP A 99 -9.88 -34.07 -5.41
CA ASP A 99 -11.02 -34.96 -5.14
C ASP A 99 -11.18 -35.22 -3.64
N ALA A 100 -12.40 -35.10 -3.14
CA ALA A 100 -12.68 -35.24 -1.72
C ALA A 100 -12.42 -36.66 -1.19
N ARG A 101 -12.53 -37.69 -2.04
CA ARG A 101 -12.30 -39.09 -1.63
C ARG A 101 -10.81 -39.37 -1.53
N GLU A 102 -10.00 -38.85 -2.44
CA GLU A 102 -8.54 -38.94 -2.38
C GLU A 102 -8.00 -38.28 -1.10
N VAL A 103 -8.49 -37.08 -0.76
CA VAL A 103 -8.13 -36.41 0.51
C VAL A 103 -8.57 -37.23 1.72
N LEU A 104 -9.76 -37.85 1.67
CA LEU A 104 -10.26 -38.67 2.77
C LEU A 104 -9.39 -39.92 3.00
N ASP A 105 -8.97 -40.57 1.90
CA ASP A 105 -8.09 -41.73 1.90
C ASP A 105 -6.68 -41.37 2.40
N GLU A 106 -6.10 -40.28 1.90
CA GLU A 106 -4.80 -39.78 2.37
C GLU A 106 -4.85 -39.43 3.87
N LEU A 107 -5.91 -38.72 4.31
CA LEU A 107 -6.12 -38.46 5.73
C LEU A 107 -6.25 -39.76 6.53
N SER A 108 -6.76 -40.85 5.92
CA SER A 108 -6.98 -42.15 6.58
C SER A 108 -5.70 -42.86 6.98
N THR A 109 -4.64 -42.63 6.21
CA THR A 109 -3.32 -43.20 6.46
C THR A 109 -2.59 -42.52 7.64
N VAL A 110 -2.94 -41.28 7.97
CA VAL A 110 -2.32 -40.53 9.08
C VAL A 110 -2.92 -40.99 10.41
N LYS A 111 -2.08 -41.44 11.36
CA LYS A 111 -2.51 -41.87 12.69
C LYS A 111 -3.22 -40.71 13.42
N ARG A 112 -4.54 -40.80 13.55
CA ARG A 112 -5.38 -39.72 14.09
C ARG A 112 -5.52 -39.82 15.62
N ARG A 113 -5.87 -38.70 16.25
CA ARG A 113 -6.21 -38.63 17.69
C ARG A 113 -7.72 -38.73 17.96
N VAL A 114 -8.56 -38.82 16.93
CA VAL A 114 -10.02 -38.90 17.03
C VAL A 114 -10.58 -39.83 15.95
N ASP A 115 -11.47 -40.73 16.36
CA ASP A 115 -12.16 -41.68 15.48
C ASP A 115 -13.44 -41.04 14.92
N PHE A 116 -13.58 -41.04 13.59
CA PHE A 116 -14.84 -40.70 12.95
C PHE A 116 -15.71 -41.97 12.95
N ILE A 117 -16.79 -41.94 13.72
CA ILE A 117 -17.88 -42.91 13.56
C ILE A 117 -18.68 -42.41 12.36
N LEU A 118 -18.59 -43.16 11.26
CA LEU A 118 -19.36 -42.89 10.04
C LEU A 118 -20.76 -43.49 10.17
#